data_AF-B7PYD0-F1
#
_entry.id   AF-B7PYD0-F1
#
_cell.length_a   1.000
_cell.length_b   1.000
_cell.length_c   1.000
_cell.angle_alpha   90.00
_cell.angle_beta   90.00
_cell.angle_gamma   90.00
#
_symmetry.space_group_name_H-M   'P 1'
#
loop_
_entity.id
_entity.type
_entity.pdbx_description
1 polymer ?
#
loop_
_entity_poly.entity_id
_entity_poly.type
_entity_poly.pdbx_seq_one_letter_code
_entity_poly.pdbx_strand_id
1 'polypeptide(L)'
;MLRILKKYSFKFHSTYGSSELIPGHTATFSSSPGRIFSGDDFYLISSGLATMETTTGNGNSSLFRYIKPTTNLEYVRNIAANRLATSGEEWTDIFSRYNSGTYNNQWMVVDYKKFTPGQPLPDGLLWVLEQLPGYIYKEDLTKVLRRQTYWPSYNVP
;
A
#
# COMPACT_ATOMS: atom_id res chain seq x y z
N MET A 1 19.28 -12.37 10.27
CA MET A 1 18.32 -11.24 10.32
C MET A 1 19.04 -9.91 10.08
N LEU A 2 19.56 -9.67 8.87
CA LEU A 2 20.19 -8.38 8.55
C LEU A 2 19.11 -7.37 8.21
N ARG A 3 18.91 -6.37 9.06
CA ARG A 3 17.83 -5.39 8.94
C ARG A 3 18.41 -3.98 8.76
N ILE A 4 17.72 -3.16 7.97
CA ILE A 4 18.01 -1.74 7.81
C ILE A 4 16.68 -0.99 7.82
N LEU A 5 16.49 -0.11 8.80
CA LEU A 5 15.45 0.92 8.73
C LEU A 5 15.91 2.00 7.75
N LYS A 6 15.12 2.29 6.72
CA LYS A 6 15.50 3.24 5.67
C LYS A 6 14.62 4.46 5.71
N LYS A 7 15.24 5.63 5.51
CA LYS A 7 14.56 6.89 5.20
C LYS A 7 15.03 7.37 3.84
N TYR A 8 14.11 7.43 2.89
CA TYR A 8 14.34 8.04 1.59
C TYR A 8 13.69 9.41 1.54
N SER A 9 14.41 10.39 1.00
CA SER A 9 13.94 11.75 0.79
C SER A 9 14.40 12.17 -0.60
N PHE A 10 13.56 11.95 -1.59
CA PHE A 10 13.85 12.23 -2.99
C PHE A 10 13.13 13.50 -3.46
N LYS A 11 13.58 14.08 -4.56
CA LYS A 11 12.97 15.25 -5.20
C LYS A 11 12.34 14.86 -6.54
N PHE A 12 11.56 13.78 -6.52
CA PHE A 12 10.85 13.32 -7.72
C PHE A 12 9.61 14.17 -7.98
N HIS A 13 9.26 14.30 -9.25
CA HIS A 13 8.08 14.98 -9.74
C HIS A 13 7.12 13.97 -10.38
N SER A 14 5.85 14.31 -10.51
CA SER A 14 4.81 13.43 -11.05
C SER A 14 5.06 13.03 -12.52
N THR A 15 5.59 13.97 -13.31
CA THR A 15 5.96 13.80 -14.72
C THR A 15 7.22 14.58 -15.04
N TYR A 16 7.82 14.34 -16.21
CA TYR A 16 9.02 15.06 -16.67
C TYR A 16 8.84 16.59 -16.72
N GLY A 17 7.64 17.06 -17.06
CA GLY A 17 7.34 18.50 -17.16
C GLY A 17 6.78 19.13 -15.88
N SER A 18 6.57 18.34 -14.81
CA SER A 18 6.00 18.86 -13.55
C SER A 18 7.08 19.51 -12.69
N SER A 19 6.77 20.67 -12.11
CA SER A 19 7.54 21.28 -11.03
C SER A 19 7.08 20.84 -9.64
N GLU A 20 5.89 20.22 -9.53
CA GLU A 20 5.34 19.75 -8.26
C GLU A 20 6.03 18.46 -7.82
N LEU A 21 6.45 18.42 -6.55
CA LEU A 21 7.00 17.23 -5.93
C LEU A 21 5.89 16.20 -5.71
N ILE A 22 6.22 14.92 -5.86
CA ILE A 22 5.30 13.84 -5.51
C ILE A 22 4.91 13.90 -4.01
N PRO A 23 3.68 13.53 -3.64
CA PRO A 23 3.24 13.58 -2.24
C PRO A 23 4.09 12.71 -1.31
N GLY A 24 4.49 11.53 -1.77
CA GLY A 24 5.36 10.59 -1.08
C GLY A 24 6.85 10.81 -1.31
N HIS A 25 7.29 12.07 -1.42
CA HIS A 25 8.70 12.41 -1.65
C HIS A 25 9.64 11.94 -0.52
N THR A 26 9.11 11.77 0.70
CA THR A 26 9.84 11.19 1.84
C THR A 26 9.10 9.98 2.37
N ALA A 27 9.81 8.86 2.54
CA ALA A 27 9.25 7.64 3.15
C ALA A 27 10.26 7.02 4.12
N THR A 28 9.76 6.54 5.27
CA THR A 28 10.53 5.75 6.24
C THR A 28 9.92 4.36 6.36
N PHE A 29 10.73 3.31 6.27
CA PHE A 29 10.23 1.94 6.21
C PHE A 29 11.26 0.92 6.69
N SER A 30 10.79 -0.18 7.27
CA SER A 30 11.62 -1.33 7.65
C SER A 30 12.10 -2.06 6.40
N SER A 31 13.35 -2.53 6.33
CA SER A 31 13.89 -3.17 5.12
C SER A 31 15.12 -4.05 5.42
N SER A 32 15.81 -4.48 4.36
CA SER A 32 17.02 -5.31 4.37
C SER A 32 18.08 -4.78 3.38
N PRO A 33 19.37 -5.11 3.51
CA PRO A 33 20.42 -4.70 2.56
C PRO A 33 20.04 -5.01 1.09
N GLY A 34 20.35 -4.09 0.17
CA GLY A 34 20.09 -4.26 -1.27
C GLY A 34 18.63 -4.11 -1.74
N ARG A 35 17.64 -4.20 -0.83
CA ARG A 35 16.22 -4.01 -1.19
C ARG A 35 15.88 -2.52 -1.32
N ILE A 36 15.19 -2.09 -2.37
CA ILE A 36 14.81 -0.66 -2.55
C ILE A 36 13.39 -0.33 -2.05
N PHE A 37 12.75 -1.29 -1.39
CA PHE A 37 11.42 -1.22 -0.76
C PHE A 37 11.46 -1.97 0.58
N SER A 38 10.37 -1.99 1.34
CA SER A 38 10.30 -2.63 2.65
C SER A 38 10.39 -4.15 2.54
N GLY A 39 9.38 -4.78 1.93
CA GLY A 39 9.27 -6.23 1.82
C GLY A 39 8.88 -6.93 3.11
N ASP A 40 8.57 -6.18 4.17
CA ASP A 40 7.88 -6.70 5.34
C ASP A 40 6.36 -6.82 5.10
N ASP A 41 5.61 -5.82 4.59
CA ASP A 41 5.87 -4.39 4.34
C ASP A 41 5.34 -3.43 5.44
N PHE A 42 6.06 -2.34 5.74
CA PHE A 42 5.61 -1.26 6.63
C PHE A 42 6.23 0.10 6.26
N TYR A 43 5.41 1.13 6.00
CA TYR A 43 5.85 2.47 5.58
C TYR A 43 5.13 3.60 6.33
N LEU A 44 5.89 4.67 6.58
CA LEU A 44 5.38 6.00 6.94
C LEU A 44 5.78 6.99 5.84
N ILE A 45 4.83 7.75 5.31
CA ILE A 45 4.99 8.50 4.05
C ILE A 45 4.65 9.97 4.28
N SER A 46 5.39 10.89 3.63
CA SER A 46 5.20 12.35 3.73
C SER A 46 3.82 12.84 3.30
N SER A 47 3.07 12.05 2.53
CA SER A 47 1.67 12.33 2.20
C SER A 47 0.71 12.18 3.39
N GLY A 48 1.21 11.82 4.57
CA GLY A 48 0.42 11.53 5.76
C GLY A 48 -0.19 10.12 5.76
N LEU A 49 0.19 9.28 4.80
CA LEU A 49 -0.24 7.89 4.73
C LEU A 49 0.72 6.97 5.50
N ALA A 50 0.15 5.95 6.13
CA ALA A 50 0.87 4.76 6.57
C ALA A 50 0.34 3.54 5.81
N THR A 51 1.24 2.70 5.30
CA THR A 51 0.88 1.51 4.51
C THR A 51 1.58 0.30 5.06
N MET A 52 0.85 -0.81 5.17
CA MET A 52 1.37 -2.10 5.59
C MET A 52 0.53 -3.24 5.02
N GLU A 53 1.05 -4.46 5.07
CA GLU A 53 0.38 -5.62 4.50
C GLU A 53 0.59 -6.89 5.31
N THR A 54 -0.29 -7.87 5.10
CA THR A 54 0.03 -9.27 5.35
C THR A 54 -0.27 -10.11 4.11
N THR A 55 0.60 -11.07 3.82
CA THR A 55 0.48 -11.91 2.62
C THR A 55 -0.61 -12.95 2.78
N THR A 56 -1.61 -12.95 1.89
CA THR A 56 -2.69 -13.93 1.86
C THR A 56 -2.39 -15.09 0.90
N GLY A 57 -1.53 -14.86 -0.10
CA GLY A 57 -1.12 -15.88 -1.06
C GLY A 57 -2.18 -16.23 -2.11
N ASN A 58 -2.09 -17.43 -2.70
CA ASN A 58 -3.09 -17.96 -3.61
C ASN A 58 -3.12 -19.48 -3.56
N GLY A 59 -4.20 -20.06 -3.05
CA GLY A 59 -4.41 -21.52 -3.03
C GLY A 59 -5.03 -22.10 -4.30
N ASN A 60 -5.50 -21.26 -5.22
CA ASN A 60 -6.19 -21.69 -6.43
C ASN A 60 -5.24 -21.65 -7.65
N SER A 61 -4.69 -22.80 -8.03
CA SER A 61 -3.76 -22.93 -9.16
C SER A 61 -4.37 -22.47 -10.50
N SER A 62 -5.69 -22.53 -10.63
CA SER A 62 -6.38 -22.10 -11.84
C SER A 62 -6.21 -20.59 -12.11
N LEU A 63 -5.91 -19.78 -11.08
CA LEU A 63 -5.67 -18.35 -11.21
C LEU A 63 -4.28 -18.01 -11.77
N PHE A 64 -3.32 -18.95 -11.78
CA PHE A 64 -1.99 -18.70 -12.33
C PHE A 64 -1.99 -18.30 -13.80
N ARG A 65 -3.06 -18.61 -14.54
CA ARG A 65 -3.29 -18.14 -15.93
C ARG A 65 -3.28 -16.61 -16.09
N TYR A 66 -3.51 -15.87 -15.01
CA TYR A 66 -3.51 -14.40 -15.00
C TYR A 66 -2.13 -13.79 -14.71
N ILE A 67 -1.15 -14.60 -14.32
CA ILE A 67 0.23 -14.15 -14.11
C ILE A 67 0.92 -14.09 -15.48
N LYS A 68 1.20 -12.88 -15.97
CA LYS A 68 1.71 -12.64 -17.33
C LYS A 68 2.84 -11.61 -17.31
N PRO A 69 3.79 -11.64 -18.27
CA PRO A 69 4.88 -10.66 -18.35
C PRO A 69 4.41 -9.25 -18.69
N THR A 70 3.18 -9.08 -19.21
CA THR A 70 2.56 -7.77 -19.50
C THR A 70 1.86 -7.18 -18.27
N THR A 71 2.45 -7.36 -17.08
CA THR A 71 1.95 -6.86 -15.79
C THR A 71 3.10 -6.18 -15.03
N ASN A 72 2.79 -5.46 -13.96
CA ASN A 72 3.82 -4.86 -13.10
C ASN A 72 3.94 -5.65 -11.80
N LEU A 73 5.16 -6.08 -11.49
CA LEU A 73 5.45 -6.75 -10.22
C LEU A 73 5.02 -5.89 -9.03
N GLU A 74 4.56 -6.57 -7.98
CA GLU A 74 3.95 -5.95 -6.81
C GLU A 74 4.82 -4.83 -6.21
N TYR A 75 6.12 -5.08 -6.00
CA TYR A 75 6.99 -4.08 -5.37
C TYR A 75 7.08 -2.77 -6.18
N VAL A 76 6.93 -2.83 -7.51
CA VAL A 76 6.91 -1.64 -8.39
C VAL A 76 5.61 -0.88 -8.18
N ARG A 77 4.48 -1.59 -8.11
CA ARG A 77 3.16 -1.00 -7.86
C ARG A 77 3.07 -0.39 -6.45
N ASN A 78 3.62 -1.07 -5.45
CA ASN A 78 3.79 -0.59 -4.08
C ASN A 78 4.59 0.73 -4.04
N ILE A 79 5.79 0.76 -4.64
CA ILE A 79 6.60 1.99 -4.72
C ILE A 79 5.84 3.12 -5.42
N ALA A 80 5.15 2.83 -6.53
CA ALA A 80 4.38 3.84 -7.28
C ALA A 80 3.22 4.41 -6.45
N ALA A 81 2.43 3.55 -5.80
CA ALA A 81 1.32 3.95 -4.95
C ALA A 81 1.80 4.79 -3.75
N ASN A 82 2.84 4.33 -3.05
CA ASN A 82 3.45 5.08 -1.93
C ASN A 82 3.97 6.46 -2.34
N ARG A 83 4.48 6.60 -3.57
CA ARG A 83 5.02 7.86 -4.07
C ARG A 83 3.93 8.86 -4.46
N LEU A 84 2.88 8.38 -5.12
CA LEU A 84 1.93 9.24 -5.82
C LEU A 84 0.66 9.54 -5.02
N ALA A 85 0.24 8.66 -4.12
CA ALA A 85 -1.05 8.78 -3.47
C ALA A 85 -1.09 9.86 -2.37
N THR A 86 -2.20 10.60 -2.35
CA THR A 86 -2.57 11.58 -1.32
C THR A 86 -3.65 11.07 -0.37
N SER A 87 -4.37 10.00 -0.73
CA SER A 87 -5.42 9.38 0.09
C SER A 87 -5.34 7.85 0.05
N GLY A 88 -6.06 7.19 0.97
CA GLY A 88 -6.17 5.72 0.96
C GLY A 88 -6.83 5.19 -0.31
N GLU A 89 -7.91 5.82 -0.76
CA GLU A 89 -8.59 5.48 -2.01
C GLU A 89 -7.64 5.57 -3.20
N GLU A 90 -6.95 6.70 -3.35
CA GLU A 90 -6.01 6.93 -4.46
C GLU A 90 -4.85 5.92 -4.41
N TRP A 91 -4.36 5.57 -3.22
CA TRP A 91 -3.34 4.54 -3.07
C TRP A 91 -3.83 3.20 -3.64
N THR A 92 -5.05 2.80 -3.26
CA THR A 92 -5.64 1.55 -3.74
C THR A 92 -5.95 1.59 -5.24
N ASP A 93 -6.32 2.74 -5.81
CA ASP A 93 -6.47 2.95 -7.25
C ASP A 93 -5.17 2.75 -8.01
N ILE A 94 -4.09 3.37 -7.55
CA ILE A 94 -2.78 3.32 -8.21
C ILE A 94 -2.20 1.92 -8.12
N PHE A 95 -2.24 1.30 -6.94
CA PHE A 95 -1.74 -0.06 -6.71
C PHE A 95 -2.46 -1.11 -7.57
N SER A 96 -3.74 -0.88 -7.86
CA SER A 96 -4.56 -1.80 -8.65
C SER A 96 -4.16 -1.91 -10.12
N ARG A 97 -3.45 -0.91 -10.65
CA ARG A 97 -3.09 -0.87 -12.07
C ARG A 97 -2.07 -1.94 -12.40
N TYR A 98 -2.33 -2.69 -13.48
CA TYR A 98 -1.44 -3.75 -13.99
C TYR A 98 -1.10 -4.83 -12.93
N ASN A 99 -2.10 -5.23 -12.13
CA ASN A 99 -2.00 -6.32 -11.17
C ASN A 99 -1.29 -7.55 -11.77
N SER A 100 -0.20 -7.98 -11.13
CA SER A 100 0.59 -9.13 -11.55
C SER A 100 0.10 -10.47 -11.01
N GLY A 101 -0.75 -10.48 -9.96
CA GLY A 101 -1.12 -11.70 -9.26
C GLY A 101 0.02 -12.34 -8.46
N THR A 102 1.09 -11.58 -8.19
CA THR A 102 2.27 -12.02 -7.44
C THR A 102 2.37 -11.23 -6.15
N TYR A 103 2.88 -11.85 -5.08
CA TYR A 103 2.90 -11.25 -3.73
C TYR A 103 1.50 -10.74 -3.35
N ASN A 104 0.57 -11.70 -3.25
CA ASN A 104 -0.85 -11.44 -3.03
C ASN A 104 -1.09 -11.17 -1.55
N ASN A 105 -1.52 -9.94 -1.25
CA ASN A 105 -1.54 -9.38 0.09
C ASN A 105 -2.89 -8.72 0.40
N GLN A 106 -3.20 -8.59 1.69
CA GLN A 106 -4.14 -7.62 2.22
C GLN A 106 -3.36 -6.37 2.64
N TRP A 107 -3.55 -5.28 1.90
CA TRP A 107 -2.97 -3.97 2.16
C TRP A 107 -3.90 -3.15 3.05
N MET A 108 -3.34 -2.52 4.08
CA MET A 108 -4.01 -1.54 4.92
C MET A 108 -3.36 -0.18 4.69
N VAL A 109 -4.17 0.80 4.29
CA VAL A 109 -3.75 2.18 4.04
C VAL A 109 -4.46 3.08 5.03
N VAL A 110 -3.71 3.60 5.99
CA VAL A 110 -4.21 4.53 7.00
C VAL A 110 -3.85 5.94 6.59
N ASP A 111 -4.86 6.81 6.49
CA ASP A 111 -4.68 8.23 6.25
C ASP A 111 -4.69 9.03 7.57
N TYR A 112 -3.49 9.29 8.11
CA TYR A 112 -3.37 10.04 9.37
C TYR A 112 -3.80 11.50 9.23
N LYS A 113 -3.92 12.06 8.03
CA LYS A 113 -4.47 13.42 7.85
C LYS A 113 -5.93 13.49 8.31
N LYS A 114 -6.62 12.36 8.32
CA LYS A 114 -8.02 12.23 8.76
C LYS A 114 -8.16 11.85 10.23
N PHE A 115 -7.06 11.60 10.95
CA PHE A 115 -7.10 11.22 12.36
C PHE A 115 -6.91 12.44 13.26
N THR A 116 -7.87 12.70 14.14
CA THR A 116 -7.74 13.70 15.20
C THR A 116 -7.95 13.03 16.56
N PRO A 117 -6.97 13.11 17.49
CA PRO A 117 -7.09 12.51 18.81
C PRO A 117 -8.36 12.97 19.55
N GLY A 118 -9.09 12.01 20.12
CA GLY A 118 -10.32 12.26 20.87
C GLY A 118 -11.57 12.53 20.02
N GLN A 119 -11.45 12.54 18.69
CA GLN A 119 -12.59 12.72 17.77
C GLN A 119 -13.03 11.39 17.13
N PRO A 120 -14.30 11.26 16.71
CA PRO A 120 -14.76 10.12 15.92
C PRO A 120 -13.95 9.97 14.63
N LEU A 121 -13.63 8.72 14.24
CA LEU A 121 -12.88 8.42 13.02
C LEU A 121 -13.73 8.78 11.79
N PRO A 122 -13.36 9.72 10.91
CA PRO A 122 -14.15 10.08 9.73
C PRO A 122 -13.88 9.11 8.57
N ASP A 123 -14.87 8.91 7.68
CA ASP A 123 -14.78 7.98 6.55
C ASP A 123 -13.54 8.25 5.66
N GLY A 124 -13.00 7.17 5.11
CA GLY A 124 -11.79 7.09 4.31
C GLY A 124 -10.50 7.22 5.12
N LEU A 125 -10.54 7.02 6.44
CA LEU A 125 -9.35 6.92 7.30
C LEU A 125 -8.61 5.60 7.08
N LEU A 126 -9.33 4.48 6.92
CA LEU A 126 -8.76 3.17 6.63
C LEU A 126 -9.32 2.63 5.33
N TRP A 127 -8.46 2.50 4.33
CA TRP A 127 -8.73 1.74 3.12
C TRP A 127 -8.03 0.39 3.19
N VAL A 128 -8.75 -0.66 2.80
CA VAL A 128 -8.19 -2.02 2.71
C VAL A 128 -8.29 -2.49 1.26
N LEU A 129 -7.23 -3.10 0.76
CA LEU A 129 -7.18 -3.70 -0.57
C LEU A 129 -6.67 -5.13 -0.48
N GLU A 130 -7.33 -6.04 -1.18
CA GLU A 130 -6.91 -7.43 -1.32
C GLU A 130 -6.67 -7.78 -2.77
N GLN A 131 -5.58 -8.50 -3.02
CA GLN A 131 -5.16 -8.90 -4.35
C GLN A 131 -5.13 -10.41 -4.51
N LEU A 132 -5.62 -10.90 -5.65
CA LEU A 132 -5.37 -12.22 -6.20
C LEU A 132 -4.96 -12.11 -7.68
N PRO A 133 -4.46 -13.18 -8.33
CA PRO A 133 -4.23 -13.13 -9.77
C PRO A 133 -5.53 -12.87 -10.54
N GLY A 134 -5.56 -11.76 -11.26
CA GLY A 134 -6.72 -11.34 -12.06
C GLY A 134 -7.85 -10.65 -11.28
N TYR A 135 -7.69 -10.43 -9.97
CA TYR A 135 -8.74 -9.84 -9.14
C TYR A 135 -8.15 -8.92 -8.07
N ILE A 136 -8.82 -7.78 -7.86
CA ILE A 136 -8.57 -6.88 -6.74
C ILE A 136 -9.90 -6.46 -6.16
N TYR A 137 -10.00 -6.51 -4.83
CA TYR A 137 -11.07 -5.88 -4.08
C TYR A 137 -10.48 -4.76 -3.22
N LYS A 138 -11.22 -3.66 -3.07
CA LYS A 138 -10.82 -2.54 -2.22
C LYS A 138 -12.04 -1.87 -1.63
N GLU A 139 -11.96 -1.46 -0.37
CA GLU A 139 -13.08 -0.84 0.34
C GLU A 139 -12.57 0.09 1.45
N ASP A 140 -13.34 1.15 1.73
CA ASP A 140 -13.20 1.94 2.94
C ASP A 140 -13.78 1.18 4.14
N LEU A 141 -12.91 0.68 5.00
CA LEU A 141 -13.28 -0.08 6.18
C LEU A 141 -13.24 0.75 7.47
N THR A 142 -13.25 2.09 7.35
CA THR A 142 -13.31 2.99 8.51
C THR A 142 -14.52 2.71 9.38
N LYS A 143 -15.69 2.39 8.81
CA LYS A 143 -16.89 2.05 9.58
C LYS A 143 -16.67 0.81 10.46
N VAL A 144 -15.96 -0.19 9.95
CA VAL A 144 -15.62 -1.41 10.69
C VAL A 144 -14.62 -1.07 11.80
N LEU A 145 -13.55 -0.35 11.46
CA LEU A 145 -12.54 0.10 12.42
C LEU A 145 -13.16 0.93 13.56
N ARG A 146 -14.08 1.86 13.24
CA ARG A 146 -14.78 2.69 14.24
C ARG A 146 -15.64 1.84 15.17
N ARG A 147 -16.34 0.84 14.63
CA ARG A 147 -17.22 -0.05 15.40
C ARG A 147 -16.43 -1.03 16.28
N GLN A 148 -15.37 -1.62 15.75
CA GLN A 148 -14.59 -2.67 16.40
C GLN A 148 -13.43 -2.13 17.23
N THR A 149 -13.05 -0.87 17.01
CA THR A 149 -11.89 -0.17 17.59
C THR A 149 -10.51 -0.71 17.18
N TYR A 150 -10.45 -1.69 16.28
CA TYR A 150 -9.21 -2.21 15.70
C TYR A 150 -9.48 -2.81 14.30
N TRP A 151 -8.41 -3.02 13.53
CA TRP A 151 -8.41 -3.81 12.30
C TRP A 151 -7.27 -4.83 12.36
N PRO A 152 -7.56 -6.14 12.47
CA PRO A 152 -6.53 -7.16 12.48
C PRO A 152 -6.21 -7.65 11.05
N SER A 153 -4.98 -8.08 10.83
CA SER A 153 -4.56 -8.74 9.57
C SER A 153 -3.59 -9.88 9.90
N TYR A 154 -3.86 -11.07 9.39
CA TYR A 154 -3.20 -12.31 9.81
C TYR A 154 -3.14 -13.37 8.69
N ASN A 155 -2.82 -12.93 7.47
CA ASN A 155 -2.61 -13.82 6.31
C ASN A 155 -3.87 -14.57 5.83
N VAL A 156 -5.06 -14.11 6.20
CA VAL A 156 -6.35 -14.63 5.75
C VAL A 156 -7.17 -13.47 5.17
N PRO A 157 -7.64 -13.56 3.91
CA PRO A 157 -8.55 -12.58 3.33
C PRO A 157 -9.99 -12.74 3.86
#